data_AF-A0A1C5Y7Q5-F1
#
_entry.id   AF-A0A1C5Y7Q5-F1
#
_cell.length_a   1.000
_cell.length_b   1.000
_cell.length_c   1.000
_cell.angle_alpha   90.00
_cell.angle_beta   90.00
_cell.angle_gamma   90.00
#
_symmetry.space_group_name_H-M   'P 1'
#
loop_
_entity.id
_entity.type
_entity.pdbx_description
1 polymer ?
#
loop_
_entity_poly.entity_id
_entity_poly.type
_entity_poly.pdbx_seq_one_letter_code
_entity_poly.pdbx_strand_id
1 'polypeptide(L)'
;MTEKNTDKIIKSFIRQTKSLFPIYNSQIKTFLSDLQNSIFDFASENDITCEQLEAHFGAPQEIVFNYLTEMPEENLSKCLSLKRTIKICVITALIVFIVAAVVFSVSYYKASKAVQESTISQEIITIEELE
;
A
#
# COMPACT_ATOMS: atom_id res chain seq x y z
N MET A 1 24.70 22.68 -13.56
CA MET A 1 23.64 22.72 -12.51
C MET A 1 22.26 22.29 -13.04
N THR A 2 22.16 21.88 -14.31
CA THR A 2 20.91 21.52 -15.01
C THR A 2 20.54 20.04 -14.86
N GLU A 3 21.52 19.14 -14.91
CA GLU A 3 21.32 17.67 -14.83
C GLU A 3 20.52 17.21 -13.60
N LYS A 4 20.78 17.80 -12.42
CA LYS A 4 20.09 17.45 -11.18
C LYS A 4 18.62 17.88 -11.14
N ASN A 5 18.23 18.87 -11.96
CA ASN A 5 16.85 19.36 -12.03
C ASN A 5 16.01 18.50 -12.98
N THR A 6 16.57 18.17 -14.14
CA THR A 6 15.97 17.24 -15.12
C THR A 6 15.61 15.90 -14.48
N ASP A 7 16.54 15.34 -13.74
CA ASP A 7 16.37 14.07 -13.03
C ASP A 7 15.19 14.10 -12.04
N LYS A 8 14.99 15.24 -11.38
CA LYS A 8 13.90 15.46 -10.42
C LYS A 8 12.55 15.57 -11.13
N ILE A 9 12.51 16.22 -12.29
CA ILE A 9 11.31 16.38 -13.12
C ILE A 9 10.84 15.01 -13.63
N ILE A 10 11.75 14.22 -14.20
CA ILE A 10 11.46 12.88 -14.72
C ILE A 10 10.93 11.97 -13.60
N LYS A 11 11.62 11.95 -12.46
CA LYS A 11 11.19 11.16 -11.29
C LYS A 11 9.83 11.59 -10.77
N SER A 12 9.53 12.89 -10.79
CA SER A 12 8.23 13.43 -10.39
C SER A 12 7.12 13.00 -11.35
N PHE A 13 7.37 13.08 -12.65
CA PHE A 13 6.42 12.65 -13.69
C PHE A 13 6.09 11.17 -13.56
N ILE A 14 7.10 10.29 -13.51
CA ILE A 14 6.89 8.84 -13.33
C ILE A 14 6.18 8.52 -12.02
N ARG A 15 6.47 9.25 -10.94
CA ARG A 15 5.77 9.07 -9.66
C ARG A 15 4.29 9.42 -9.76
N GLN A 16 3.95 10.49 -10.49
CA GLN A 16 2.56 10.86 -10.74
C GLN A 16 1.85 9.80 -11.58
N THR A 17 2.44 9.38 -12.70
CA THR A 17 1.92 8.30 -13.55
C THR A 17 1.71 7.01 -12.76
N LYS A 18 2.68 6.64 -11.92
CA LYS A 18 2.59 5.47 -11.02
C LYS A 18 1.42 5.57 -10.03
N SER A 19 1.16 6.75 -9.47
CA SER A 19 0.09 6.96 -8.47
C SER A 19 -1.31 6.86 -9.07
N LEU A 20 -1.44 7.06 -10.38
CA LEU A 20 -2.72 6.97 -11.09
C LEU A 20 -3.12 5.52 -11.39
N PHE A 21 -2.17 4.58 -11.35
CA PHE A 21 -2.49 3.16 -11.47
C PHE A 21 -3.17 2.64 -10.19
N PRO A 22 -4.38 2.04 -10.30
CA PRO A 22 -5.07 1.50 -9.13
C PRO A 22 -4.35 0.28 -8.53
N ILE A 23 -3.52 -0.42 -9.33
CA ILE A 23 -2.80 -1.62 -8.93
C ILE A 23 -1.42 -1.59 -9.58
N TYR A 24 -0.37 -1.90 -8.81
CA TYR A 24 0.98 -2.04 -9.32
C TYR A 24 1.30 -3.52 -9.58
N ASN A 25 1.55 -3.90 -10.84
CA ASN A 25 1.87 -5.27 -11.24
C ASN A 25 3.18 -5.31 -12.07
N SER A 26 3.67 -6.51 -12.41
CA SER A 26 4.93 -6.65 -13.15
C SER A 26 4.88 -6.01 -14.55
N GLN A 27 3.73 -6.00 -15.22
CA GLN A 27 3.57 -5.40 -16.55
C GLN A 27 3.64 -3.86 -16.46
N ILE A 28 3.00 -3.28 -15.44
CA ILE A 28 3.04 -1.85 -15.12
C ILE A 28 4.45 -1.43 -14.71
N LYS A 29 5.17 -2.29 -13.99
CA LYS A 29 6.59 -2.05 -13.68
C LYS A 29 7.44 -1.97 -14.95
N THR A 30 7.28 -2.91 -15.87
CA THR A 30 7.99 -2.90 -17.16
C THR A 30 7.62 -1.66 -17.96
N PHE A 31 6.32 -1.38 -18.13
CA PHE A 31 5.83 -0.20 -18.84
C PHE A 31 6.36 1.13 -18.26
N LEU A 32 6.30 1.31 -16.95
CA LEU A 32 6.84 2.52 -16.30
C LEU A 32 8.35 2.63 -16.45
N SER A 33 9.07 1.51 -16.47
CA SER A 33 10.52 1.48 -16.69
C SER A 33 10.85 1.87 -18.14
N ASP A 34 10.10 1.35 -19.10
CA ASP A 34 10.28 1.67 -20.52
C ASP A 34 9.96 3.15 -20.77
N LEU A 35 8.85 3.65 -20.21
CA LEU A 35 8.49 5.07 -20.26
C LEU A 35 9.57 5.95 -19.63
N GLN A 36 10.10 5.57 -18.47
CA GLN A 36 11.17 6.31 -17.80
C GLN A 36 12.45 6.36 -18.67
N ASN A 37 12.81 5.25 -19.31
CA ASN A 37 13.96 5.19 -20.20
C ASN A 37 13.75 6.08 -21.44
N SER A 38 12.58 6.02 -22.08
CA SER A 38 12.28 6.88 -23.23
C SER A 38 12.31 8.38 -22.89
N ILE A 39 11.84 8.76 -21.70
CA ILE A 39 11.92 10.13 -21.21
C ILE A 39 13.39 10.53 -20.96
N PHE A 40 14.21 9.62 -20.44
CA PHE A 40 15.63 9.87 -20.19
C PHE A 40 16.43 10.00 -21.49
N ASP A 41 16.11 9.21 -22.52
CA ASP A 41 16.71 9.33 -23.84
C ASP A 41 16.34 10.68 -24.46
N PHE A 42 15.07 11.09 -24.36
CA PHE A 42 14.62 12.42 -24.79
C PHE A 42 15.28 13.57 -24.00
N ALA A 43 15.54 13.36 -22.70
CA ALA A 43 16.25 14.29 -21.83
C ALA A 43 17.69 14.57 -22.24
N SER A 44 18.32 13.57 -22.85
CA SER A 44 19.72 13.64 -23.22
C SER A 44 19.94 14.56 -24.43
N GLU A 45 18.91 14.77 -25.24
CA GLU A 45 18.95 15.55 -26.47
C GLU A 45 18.37 16.98 -26.33
N ASN A 46 17.52 17.24 -25.33
CA ASN A 46 16.80 18.51 -25.18
C ASN A 46 16.69 19.01 -23.72
N ASP A 47 16.54 20.31 -23.53
CA ASP A 47 16.25 20.91 -22.21
C ASP A 47 14.83 20.54 -21.75
N ILE A 48 14.71 19.65 -20.76
CA ILE A 48 13.42 19.15 -20.31
C ILE A 48 12.61 20.19 -19.53
N THR A 49 11.38 20.40 -20.01
CA THR A 49 10.30 21.06 -19.29
C THR A 49 9.06 20.15 -19.21
N CYS A 50 8.23 20.32 -18.18
CA CYS A 50 7.01 19.52 -17.99
C CYS A 50 6.08 19.59 -19.21
N GLU A 51 5.95 20.78 -19.82
CA GLU A 51 5.10 21.01 -20.99
C GLU A 51 5.57 20.20 -22.21
N GLN A 52 6.89 20.08 -22.42
CA GLN A 52 7.44 19.27 -23.50
C GLN A 52 7.27 17.76 -23.26
N LEU A 53 7.36 17.33 -22.00
CA LEU A 53 7.05 15.94 -21.63
C LEU A 53 5.60 15.61 -21.94
N GLU A 54 4.66 16.48 -21.57
CA GLU A 54 3.23 16.28 -21.82
C GLU A 54 2.91 16.35 -23.32
N ALA A 55 3.57 17.23 -24.08
CA ALA A 55 3.38 17.32 -25.52
C ALA A 55 3.89 16.09 -26.29
N HIS A 56 4.99 15.47 -25.83
CA HIS A 56 5.62 14.34 -26.53
C HIS A 56 5.09 12.98 -26.05
N PHE A 57 4.91 12.81 -24.74
CA PHE A 57 4.51 11.53 -24.13
C PHE A 57 3.03 11.49 -23.73
N GLY A 58 2.35 12.64 -23.70
CA GLY A 58 0.99 12.78 -23.19
C GLY A 58 0.96 13.10 -21.70
N ALA A 59 -0.19 13.57 -21.23
CA ALA A 59 -0.38 13.82 -19.80
C ALA A 59 -0.31 12.50 -19.01
N PRO A 60 0.18 12.49 -17.75
CA PRO A 60 0.26 11.29 -16.93
C PRO A 60 -1.07 10.51 -16.84
N GLN A 61 -2.19 11.23 -16.90
CA GLN A 61 -3.55 10.69 -16.88
C GLN A 61 -3.93 10.00 -18.19
N GLU A 62 -3.57 10.59 -19.33
CA GLU A 62 -3.84 10.03 -20.66
C GLU A 62 -2.99 8.79 -20.91
N ILE A 63 -1.71 8.81 -20.51
CA ILE A 63 -0.81 7.66 -20.60
C ILE A 63 -1.42 6.44 -19.88
N VAL A 64 -1.91 6.65 -18.66
CA VAL A 64 -2.52 5.61 -17.85
C VAL A 64 -3.85 5.16 -18.46
N PHE A 65 -4.67 6.10 -18.93
CA PHE A 65 -5.96 5.79 -19.56
C PHE A 65 -5.79 4.97 -20.84
N ASN A 66 -4.87 5.38 -21.73
CA ASN A 66 -4.58 4.67 -22.97
C ASN A 66 -4.00 3.29 -22.69
N TYR A 67 -3.05 3.17 -21.76
CA TYR A 67 -2.50 1.87 -21.38
C TYR A 67 -3.57 0.91 -20.82
N LEU A 68 -4.51 1.43 -20.02
CA LEU A 68 -5.61 0.63 -19.47
C LEU A 68 -6.66 0.26 -20.53
N THR A 69 -6.84 1.10 -21.56
CA THR A 69 -7.81 0.89 -22.64
C THR A 69 -7.28 -0.04 -23.73
N GLU A 70 -5.98 0.05 -24.04
CA GLU A 70 -5.28 -0.81 -25.00
C GLU A 70 -4.90 -2.17 -24.40
N MET A 71 -4.98 -2.33 -23.07
CA MET A 71 -4.72 -3.61 -22.42
C MET A 71 -5.75 -4.65 -22.90
N PRO A 72 -5.32 -5.79 -23.46
CA PRO A 72 -6.24 -6.81 -23.96
C PRO A 72 -7.09 -7.38 -22.81
N GLU A 73 -8.35 -7.74 -23.10
CA GLU A 73 -9.38 -8.14 -22.12
C GLU A 73 -8.93 -9.24 -21.13
N GLU A 74 -7.97 -10.07 -21.55
CA GLU A 74 -7.32 -11.09 -20.72
C GLU A 74 -6.60 -10.52 -19.48
N ASN A 75 -6.02 -9.31 -19.56
CA ASN A 75 -5.40 -8.62 -18.43
C ASN A 75 -6.43 -7.77 -17.65
N LEU A 76 -7.51 -7.32 -18.31
CA LEU A 76 -8.63 -6.64 -17.66
C LEU A 76 -9.36 -7.57 -16.69
N SER A 77 -9.52 -8.86 -17.05
CA SER A 77 -10.07 -9.89 -16.17
C SER A 77 -9.22 -10.14 -14.91
N LYS A 78 -7.89 -10.02 -15.02
CA LYS A 78 -6.97 -10.04 -13.87
C LYS A 78 -7.15 -8.80 -13.01
N CYS A 79 -7.26 -7.60 -13.59
CA CYS A 79 -7.56 -6.37 -12.86
C CYS A 79 -8.95 -6.40 -12.18
N LEU A 80 -9.96 -7.01 -12.80
CA LEU A 80 -11.30 -7.21 -12.25
C LEU A 80 -11.32 -8.25 -11.13
N SER A 81 -10.64 -9.38 -11.28
CA SER A 81 -10.48 -10.39 -10.22
C SER A 81 -9.60 -9.89 -9.07
N LEU A 82 -8.67 -8.97 -9.32
CA LEU A 82 -7.89 -8.29 -8.28
C LEU A 82 -8.76 -7.42 -7.36
N LYS A 83 -9.84 -6.78 -7.85
CA LYS A 83 -10.82 -6.11 -6.97
C LYS A 83 -11.45 -7.10 -5.99
N ARG A 84 -11.68 -8.35 -6.43
CA ARG A 84 -12.17 -9.44 -5.59
C ARG A 84 -11.12 -9.87 -4.57
N THR A 85 -9.87 -10.03 -4.98
CA THR A 85 -8.75 -10.38 -4.09
C THR A 85 -8.50 -9.30 -3.03
N ILE A 86 -8.48 -8.01 -3.39
CA ILE A 86 -8.34 -6.91 -2.43
C ILE A 86 -9.50 -6.91 -1.43
N LYS A 87 -10.74 -7.09 -1.91
CA LYS A 87 -11.91 -7.18 -1.03
C LYS A 87 -11.78 -8.35 -0.05
N ILE A 88 -11.31 -9.51 -0.51
CA ILE A 88 -11.05 -10.67 0.36
C ILE A 88 -9.93 -10.36 1.37
N CYS A 89 -8.81 -9.77 0.95
CA CYS A 89 -7.72 -9.38 1.86
C CYS A 89 -8.20 -8.41 2.96
N VAL A 90 -9.03 -7.41 2.62
CA VAL A 90 -9.58 -6.46 3.59
C VAL A 90 -10.50 -7.17 4.58
N ILE A 91 -11.38 -8.06 4.11
CA ILE A 91 -12.28 -8.84 4.98
C ILE A 91 -11.45 -9.74 5.91
N THR A 92 -10.45 -10.45 5.39
CA THR A 92 -9.57 -11.30 6.19
C THR A 92 -8.81 -10.50 7.24
N ALA A 93 -8.28 -9.33 6.88
CA ALA A 93 -7.59 -8.45 7.83
C ALA A 93 -8.51 -7.97 8.95
N LEU A 94 -9.78 -7.64 8.64
CA LEU A 94 -10.78 -7.26 9.63
C LEU A 94 -11.06 -8.41 10.62
N ILE A 95 -11.20 -9.64 10.11
CA ILE A 95 -11.44 -10.82 10.94
C ILE A 95 -10.25 -11.05 11.89
N VAL A 96 -9.02 -10.97 11.38
CA VAL A 96 -7.80 -11.11 12.20
C VAL A 96 -7.75 -10.04 13.29
N PHE A 97 -8.11 -8.80 12.96
CA PHE A 97 -8.17 -7.70 13.93
C PHE A 97 -9.18 -7.97 15.04
N ILE A 98 -10.38 -8.48 14.70
CA ILE A 98 -11.40 -8.86 15.68
C ILE A 98 -10.90 -9.98 16.60
N VAL A 99 -10.28 -11.03 16.03
CA VAL A 99 -9.72 -12.14 16.81
C VAL A 99 -8.63 -11.64 17.76
N ALA A 100 -7.74 -10.78 17.29
CA ALA A 100 -6.71 -10.17 18.13
C ALA A 100 -7.34 -9.37 19.27
N ALA A 101 -8.35 -8.54 18.99
CA ALA A 101 -9.04 -7.76 20.01
C ALA A 101 -9.71 -8.65 21.08
N VAL A 102 -10.29 -9.79 20.69
CA VAL A 102 -10.85 -10.77 21.63
C VAL A 102 -9.75 -11.39 22.50
N VAL A 103 -8.62 -11.79 21.91
CA VAL A 103 -7.49 -12.35 22.66
C VAL A 103 -6.92 -11.33 23.65
N PHE A 104 -6.77 -10.07 23.23
CA PHE A 104 -6.36 -8.98 24.13
C PHE A 104 -7.36 -8.76 25.26
N SER A 105 -8.66 -8.74 24.96
CA SER A 105 -9.73 -8.57 25.95
C SER A 105 -9.72 -9.70 26.99
N VAL A 106 -9.60 -10.96 26.55
CA VAL A 106 -9.51 -12.12 27.44
C VAL A 106 -8.24 -12.08 28.28
N SER A 107 -7.10 -11.71 27.69
CA SER A 107 -5.82 -11.61 28.40
C SER A 107 -5.87 -10.53 29.48
N TYR A 108 -6.45 -9.37 29.17
CA TYR A 108 -6.67 -8.30 30.13
C TYR A 108 -7.61 -8.74 31.27
N TYR A 109 -8.69 -9.44 30.93
CA TYR A 109 -9.66 -9.93 31.92
C TYR A 109 -9.05 -11.00 32.85
N LYS A 110 -8.24 -11.91 32.29
CA LYS A 110 -7.51 -12.92 33.07
C LYS A 110 -6.45 -12.29 33.98
N ALA A 111 -5.73 -11.27 33.50
CA ALA A 111 -4.78 -10.54 34.33
C ALA A 111 -5.47 -9.84 35.51
N SER A 112 -6.67 -9.28 35.30
CA SER A 112 -7.45 -8.68 36.40
C SER A 112 -8.01 -9.72 37.39
N LYS A 113 -8.39 -10.92 36.93
CA LYS A 113 -8.89 -11.99 37.82
C LYS A 113 -7.77 -12.66 38.62
N ALA A 114 -6.58 -12.82 38.04
CA ALA A 114 -5.42 -13.39 38.72
C ALA A 114 -4.98 -12.55 39.95
N VAL A 115 -5.25 -11.24 39.94
CA VAL A 115 -4.99 -10.35 41.09
C VAL A 115 -6.05 -10.50 42.19
N GLN A 116 -7.28 -10.88 41.84
CA GLN A 116 -8.37 -11.03 42.80
C GLN A 116 -8.28 -12.36 43.56
N GLU A 117 -7.87 -13.44 42.89
CA GLU A 117 -7.66 -14.75 43.54
C GLU A 117 -6.49 -14.75 44.53
N SER A 118 -5.41 -14.01 44.27
CA SER A 118 -4.28 -13.92 45.20
C SER A 118 -4.59 -13.12 46.47
N THR A 119 -5.47 -12.11 46.37
CA THR A 119 -5.86 -11.27 47.51
C THR A 119 -6.76 -12.05 48.49
N ILE A 120 -7.69 -12.87 47.98
CA ILE A 120 -8.61 -13.67 48.80
C ILE A 120 -7.85 -14.76 49.58
N SER A 121 -6.88 -15.44 48.98
CA SER A 121 -6.09 -16.45 49.70
C SER A 121 -5.22 -15.86 50.82
N GLN A 122 -4.65 -14.66 50.64
CA GLN A 122 -3.86 -14.03 51.72
C GLN A 122 -4.74 -13.60 52.91
N GLU A 123 -5.96 -13.14 52.67
CA GLU A 123 -6.88 -12.73 53.73
C GLU A 123 -7.32 -13.93 54.57
N ILE A 124 -7.63 -15.08 53.94
CA ILE A 124 -8.03 -16.31 54.63
C ILE A 124 -6.91 -16.84 55.55
N ILE A 125 -5.67 -16.89 55.08
CA ILE A 125 -4.52 -17.40 55.85
C ILE A 125 -4.25 -16.54 57.10
N THR A 126 -4.48 -15.23 57.01
CA THR A 126 -4.23 -14.31 58.14
C THR A 126 -5.25 -14.47 59.26
N ILE A 127 -6.49 -14.86 58.94
CA ILE A 127 -7.56 -15.05 59.92
C ILE A 127 -7.36 -16.38 60.70
N GLU A 128 -6.90 -17.43 60.02
CA GLU A 128 -6.66 -18.74 60.64
C GLU A 128 -5.47 -18.75 61.62
N GLU A 129 -4.48 -17.86 61.47
CA GLU A 129 -3.39 -17.73 62.45
C GLU A 129 -3.74 -16.86 63.67
N LEU A 130 -4.91 -16.19 63.68
CA LEU A 130 -5.36 -15.32 64.77
C LEU A 130 -6.40 -15.97 65.69
N GLU A 131 -6.83 -17.19 65.41
CA GLU A 131 -7.76 -18.01 66.21
C GLU A 131 -7.03 -19.16 66.93
#